data_AF-A0AAW5RRW6-F1
#
_entry.id   AF-A0AAW5RRW6-F1
#
_cell.length_a   1.000
_cell.length_b   1.000
_cell.length_c   1.000
_cell.angle_alpha   90.00
_cell.angle_beta   90.00
_cell.angle_gamma   90.00
#
_symmetry.space_group_name_H-M   'P 1'
#
loop_
_entity.id
_entity.type
_entity.pdbx_description
1 polymer ?
#
loop_
_entity_poly.entity_id
_entity_poly.type
_entity_poly.pdbx_seq_one_letter_code
_entity_poly.pdbx_strand_id
1 'polypeptide(L)'
;MKILITGGAGFIGSAVVRHIIQHTQDSVVNLDKLTYAGNLESLAAVSASERYAFEQVDICSRVELDRVFATHQPDAVMHLAAESHVDRSITGPADFIETNIVGTYMMLEAARAYWNGLDEV
;
A
#
# COMPACT_ATOMS: atom_id res chain seq x y z
N MET A 1 2.33 -12.19 -11.27
CA MET A 1 1.60 -12.01 -10.00
C MET A 1 1.08 -10.58 -9.93
N LYS A 2 0.02 -10.33 -9.16
CA LYS A 2 -0.45 -9.00 -8.80
C LYS A 2 -0.10 -8.69 -7.35
N ILE A 3 0.68 -7.63 -7.14
CA ILE A 3 1.24 -7.27 -5.84
C ILE A 3 0.54 -6.00 -5.34
N LEU A 4 -0.11 -6.09 -4.18
CA LEU A 4 -0.61 -4.92 -3.45
C LEU A 4 0.55 -4.30 -2.66
N ILE A 5 0.87 -3.04 -2.93
CA ILE A 5 1.92 -2.31 -2.22
C ILE A 5 1.29 -1.14 -1.49
N THR A 6 1.43 -1.08 -0.16
CA THR A 6 1.00 0.11 0.59
C THR A 6 2.16 1.10 0.73
N GLY A 7 1.89 2.39 0.65
CA GLY A 7 2.92 3.44 0.78
C GLY A 7 3.79 3.60 -0.48
N GLY A 8 3.28 3.16 -1.64
CA GLY A 8 4.03 3.15 -2.89
C GLY A 8 4.26 4.53 -3.51
N ALA A 9 3.64 5.60 -3.00
CA ALA A 9 3.97 6.98 -3.38
C ALA A 9 5.07 7.59 -2.49
N GLY A 10 5.54 6.88 -1.47
CA GLY A 10 6.65 7.30 -0.61
C GLY A 10 8.04 7.03 -1.20
N PHE A 11 9.08 7.33 -0.43
CA PHE A 11 10.47 7.22 -0.89
C PHE A 11 10.86 5.79 -1.33
N ILE A 12 10.80 4.83 -0.39
CA ILE A 12 11.14 3.42 -0.68
C ILE A 12 10.06 2.78 -1.54
N GLY A 13 8.78 3.00 -1.21
CA GLY A 13 7.65 2.43 -1.94
C GLY A 13 7.68 2.76 -3.43
N SER A 14 7.95 4.01 -3.80
CA SER A 14 8.01 4.38 -5.22
C SER A 14 9.17 3.74 -5.96
N ALA A 15 10.30 3.50 -5.30
CA ALA A 15 11.41 2.75 -5.89
C ALA A 15 11.03 1.28 -6.15
N VAL A 16 10.33 0.64 -5.21
CA VAL A 16 9.81 -0.72 -5.37
C VAL A 16 8.81 -0.79 -6.54
N VAL A 17 7.84 0.12 -6.59
CA VAL A 17 6.86 0.20 -7.68
C VAL A 17 7.56 0.38 -9.03
N ARG A 18 8.48 1.34 -9.15
CA ARG A 18 9.24 1.57 -10.39
C ARG A 18 10.04 0.33 -10.79
N HIS A 19 10.70 -0.31 -9.83
CA HIS A 19 11.49 -1.51 -10.10
C HIS A 19 10.62 -2.65 -10.66
N ILE A 20 9.50 -2.97 -10.00
CA ILE A 20 8.60 -4.04 -10.41
C ILE A 20 8.05 -3.77 -11.83
N ILE A 21 7.54 -2.57 -12.08
CA ILE A 21 6.97 -2.23 -13.39
C ILE A 21 8.04 -2.26 -14.48
N GLN A 22 9.28 -1.83 -14.22
CA GLN A 22 10.30 -1.73 -15.27
C GLN A 22 11.09 -3.03 -15.51
N HIS A 23 11.20 -3.91 -14.50
CA HIS A 23 12.16 -5.04 -14.54
C HIS A 23 11.52 -6.41 -14.33
N THR A 24 10.20 -6.47 -14.13
CA THR A 24 9.47 -7.74 -13.94
C THR A 24 8.21 -7.78 -14.80
N GLN A 25 7.55 -8.94 -14.80
CA GLN A 25 6.24 -9.13 -15.44
C GLN A 25 5.07 -8.97 -14.48
N ASP A 26 5.32 -8.64 -13.21
CA ASP A 26 4.29 -8.51 -12.20
C ASP A 26 3.49 -7.21 -12.36
N SER A 27 2.25 -7.23 -11.88
CA SER A 27 1.37 -6.06 -11.82
C SER A 27 1.37 -5.49 -10.40
N VAL A 28 1.19 -4.18 -10.28
CA VAL A 28 1.22 -3.46 -9.00
C VAL A 28 -0.09 -2.72 -8.79
N VAL A 29 -0.66 -2.91 -7.61
CA VAL A 29 -1.72 -2.04 -7.07
C VAL A 29 -1.09 -1.24 -5.94
N ASN A 30 -0.89 0.05 -6.16
CA ASN A 30 -0.32 0.95 -5.17
C ASN A 30 -1.44 1.59 -4.35
N LEU A 31 -1.45 1.29 -3.05
CA LEU A 31 -2.35 1.87 -2.07
C LEU A 31 -1.59 2.94 -1.28
N ASP A 32 -2.00 4.20 -1.38
CA ASP A 32 -1.35 5.29 -0.62
C ASP A 32 -2.35 6.35 -0.17
N LYS A 33 -2.19 6.87 1.05
CA LYS A 33 -3.04 7.93 1.58
C LYS A 33 -2.72 9.31 0.99
N LEU A 34 -1.53 9.46 0.39
CA LEU A 34 -0.95 10.74 -0.04
C LEU A 34 -0.87 11.73 1.13
N THR A 35 -0.20 11.32 2.21
CA THR A 35 0.18 12.25 3.29
C THR A 35 1.26 13.23 2.80
N TYR A 36 1.81 14.04 3.69
CA TYR A 36 2.93 14.94 3.36
C TYR A 36 4.15 14.22 2.73
N ALA A 37 4.30 12.91 2.96
CA ALA A 37 5.41 12.11 2.46
C ALA A 37 5.10 11.40 1.13
N GLY A 38 3.83 11.38 0.70
CA GLY A 38 3.41 10.75 -0.56
C GLY A 38 3.48 11.73 -1.71
N ASN A 39 4.15 11.35 -2.81
CA ASN A 39 4.23 12.18 -4.01
C ASN A 39 4.10 11.32 -5.29
N LEU A 40 3.01 11.53 -6.04
CA LEU A 40 2.73 10.85 -7.31
C LEU A 40 3.73 11.18 -8.42
N GLU A 41 4.43 12.30 -8.36
CA GLU A 41 5.49 12.63 -9.32
C GLU A 41 6.62 11.59 -9.27
N SER A 42 6.86 10.97 -8.11
CA SER A 42 7.82 9.86 -7.95
C SER A 42 7.48 8.64 -8.82
N LEU A 43 6.24 8.55 -9.30
CA LEU A 43 5.71 7.44 -10.09
C LEU A 43 5.42 7.81 -11.54
N ALA A 44 5.70 9.05 -11.97
CA ALA A 44 5.37 9.54 -13.31
C ALA A 44 5.92 8.66 -14.45
N ALA A 45 7.09 8.04 -14.26
CA ALA A 45 7.71 7.15 -15.24
C ALA A 45 6.97 5.83 -15.47
N VAL A 46 6.05 5.45 -14.57
CA VAL A 46 5.34 4.15 -14.60
C VAL A 46 3.82 4.28 -14.49
N SER A 47 3.30 5.49 -14.27
CA SER A 47 1.87 5.74 -14.00
C SER A 47 0.94 5.42 -15.17
N ALA A 48 1.45 5.41 -16.40
CA ALA A 48 0.69 5.08 -17.61
C ALA A 48 0.74 3.57 -17.97
N SER A 49 1.43 2.74 -17.17
CA SER A 49 1.52 1.30 -17.41
C SER A 49 0.18 0.61 -17.14
N GLU A 50 -0.29 -0.24 -18.07
CA GLU A 50 -1.48 -1.08 -17.87
C GLU A 50 -1.34 -2.06 -16.69
N ARG A 51 -0.09 -2.35 -16.27
CA ARG A 51 0.22 -3.19 -15.10
C ARG A 51 0.24 -2.41 -13.78
N TYR A 52 0.00 -1.11 -13.79
CA TYR A 52 0.00 -0.26 -12.60
C TYR A 52 -1.40 0.30 -12.33
N ALA A 53 -1.91 0.10 -11.12
CA ALA A 53 -3.12 0.73 -10.62
C ALA A 53 -2.82 1.52 -9.34
N PHE A 54 -3.54 2.62 -9.14
CA PHE A 54 -3.42 3.46 -7.94
C PHE A 54 -4.76 3.55 -7.21
N GLU A 55 -4.72 3.35 -5.90
CA GLU A 55 -5.85 3.48 -4.97
C GLU A 55 -5.47 4.48 -3.88
N GLN A 56 -6.12 5.66 -3.87
CA GLN A 56 -5.91 6.63 -2.81
C GLN A 56 -6.74 6.24 -1.59
N VAL A 57 -6.16 5.45 -0.69
CA VAL A 57 -6.85 4.85 0.45
C VAL A 57 -6.01 4.98 1.71
N ASP A 58 -6.69 5.20 2.83
CA ASP A 58 -6.10 5.10 4.17
C ASP A 58 -6.13 3.65 4.64
N ILE A 59 -4.99 3.11 5.07
CA ILE A 59 -4.90 1.75 5.62
C ILE A 59 -5.69 1.58 6.92
N CYS A 60 -6.07 2.66 7.61
CA CYS A 60 -6.99 2.57 8.74
C CYS A 60 -8.46 2.37 8.32
N SER A 61 -8.81 2.55 7.04
CA SER A 61 -10.17 2.38 6.53
C SER A 61 -10.44 0.93 6.14
N ARG A 62 -11.01 0.15 7.07
CA ARG A 62 -11.29 -1.27 6.84
C ARG A 62 -12.19 -1.51 5.62
N VAL A 63 -13.22 -0.69 5.42
CA VAL A 63 -14.16 -0.81 4.29
C VAL A 63 -13.44 -0.64 2.95
N GLU A 64 -12.53 0.33 2.86
CA GLU A 64 -11.76 0.55 1.64
C GLU A 64 -10.73 -0.55 1.41
N LEU A 65 -10.09 -1.06 2.46
CA LEU A 65 -9.21 -2.22 2.35
C LEU A 65 -9.97 -3.43 1.79
N ASP A 66 -11.11 -3.78 2.37
CA ASP A 66 -11.92 -4.91 1.89
C ASP A 66 -12.33 -4.72 0.42
N ARG A 67 -12.70 -3.49 0.02
CA ARG A 67 -12.99 -3.15 -1.38
C ARG A 67 -11.78 -3.37 -2.30
N VAL A 68 -10.61 -2.89 -1.90
CA VAL A 68 -9.37 -3.01 -2.70
C VAL A 68 -8.98 -4.47 -2.86
N PHE A 69 -9.00 -5.27 -1.79
CA PHE A 69 -8.72 -6.70 -1.85
C PHE A 69 -9.70 -7.44 -2.76
N ALA A 70 -11.00 -7.17 -2.65
CA ALA A 70 -12.02 -7.80 -3.49
C ALA A 70 -11.90 -7.41 -4.98
N THR A 71 -11.59 -6.13 -5.25
CA THR A 71 -11.48 -5.60 -6.62
C THR A 71 -10.24 -6.14 -7.33
N HIS A 72 -9.10 -6.13 -6.63
CA HIS A 72 -7.81 -6.39 -7.25
C HIS A 72 -7.37 -7.84 -7.13
N GLN A 73 -7.77 -8.54 -6.07
CA GLN A 73 -7.39 -9.93 -5.77
C GLN A 73 -5.85 -10.12 -5.84
N PRO A 74 -5.08 -9.49 -4.93
CA PRO A 74 -3.62 -9.57 -4.96
C PRO A 74 -3.10 -10.95 -4.54
N ASP A 75 -2.06 -11.42 -5.22
CA ASP A 75 -1.34 -12.66 -4.88
C ASP A 75 -0.36 -12.46 -3.70
N ALA A 76 0.09 -11.22 -3.49
CA ALA A 76 1.04 -10.85 -2.45
C ALA A 76 0.80 -9.41 -1.95
N VAL A 77 1.19 -9.16 -0.69
CA VAL A 77 1.13 -7.84 -0.06
C VAL A 77 2.53 -7.42 0.37
N MET A 78 2.95 -6.22 -0.03
CA MET A 78 4.14 -5.54 0.47
C MET A 78 3.70 -4.28 1.24
N HIS A 79 3.84 -4.30 2.57
CA HIS A 79 3.35 -3.24 3.45
C HIS A 79 4.47 -2.25 3.82
N LEU A 80 4.47 -1.04 3.21
CA LEU A 80 5.45 0.01 3.49
C LEU A 80 4.82 1.34 3.96
N ALA A 81 3.50 1.45 3.98
CA ALA A 81 2.79 2.63 4.48
C ALA A 81 3.02 2.80 5.99
N ALA A 82 3.60 3.92 6.39
CA ALA A 82 3.88 4.27 7.78
C ALA A 82 4.20 5.76 7.93
N GLU A 83 4.03 6.29 9.14
CA GLU A 83 4.79 7.46 9.58
C GLU A 83 6.21 7.03 9.96
N SER A 84 7.21 7.72 9.39
CA SER A 84 8.62 7.26 9.43
C SER A 84 9.62 8.25 10.02
N HIS A 85 9.23 9.52 10.21
CA HIS A 85 10.13 10.57 10.71
C HIS A 85 10.21 10.59 12.24
N VAL A 86 11.35 10.19 12.82
CA VAL A 86 11.55 10.15 14.28
C VAL A 86 11.26 11.50 14.95
N ASP A 87 11.72 12.62 14.39
CA ASP A 87 11.48 13.94 14.99
C ASP A 87 9.98 14.26 15.11
N ARG A 88 9.17 13.83 14.13
CA ARG A 88 7.72 14.00 14.15
C ARG A 88 7.07 13.11 15.21
N SER A 89 7.60 11.93 15.47
CA SER A 89 7.04 11.04 16.51
C SER A 89 7.25 11.60 17.92
N ILE A 90 8.24 12.47 18.13
CA ILE A 90 8.49 13.12 19.43
C ILE A 90 7.40 14.13 19.75
N THR A 91 7.02 14.97 18.77
CA THR A 91 6.03 16.04 18.99
C THR A 91 4.59 15.65 18.66
N GLY A 92 4.40 14.65 17.81
CA GLY A 92 3.08 14.16 17.35
C GLY A 92 3.04 12.62 17.25
N PRO A 93 3.08 11.90 18.38
CA PRO A 93 3.14 10.44 18.39
C PRO A 93 1.83 9.75 17.97
N ALA A 94 0.69 10.46 18.04
CA ALA A 94 -0.62 9.87 17.76
C ALA A 94 -0.71 9.30 16.33
N ASP A 95 -0.19 10.02 15.33
CA ASP A 95 -0.21 9.59 13.92
C ASP A 95 0.61 8.31 13.70
N PHE A 96 1.66 8.09 14.50
CA PHE A 96 2.49 6.88 14.45
C PHE A 96 1.76 5.67 15.05
N ILE A 97 1.06 5.85 16.16
CA ILE A 97 0.24 4.78 16.74
C ILE A 97 -0.90 4.43 15.79
N GLU A 98 -1.60 5.44 15.26
CA GLU A 98 -2.71 5.24 14.34
C GLU A 98 -2.24 4.54 13.06
N THR A 99 -1.24 5.08 12.36
CA THR A 99 -0.84 4.52 11.07
C THR A 99 -0.05 3.22 11.22
N ASN A 100 0.95 3.18 12.10
CA ASN A 100 1.92 2.08 12.13
C ASN A 100 1.44 0.89 12.97
N ILE A 101 0.51 1.10 13.90
CA ILE A 101 -0.01 0.02 14.75
C ILE A 101 -1.44 -0.31 14.34
N VAL A 102 -2.35 0.65 14.44
CA VAL A 102 -3.76 0.42 14.10
C VAL A 102 -3.92 0.14 12.60
N GLY A 103 -3.26 0.89 11.73
CA GLY A 103 -3.26 0.67 10.29
C GLY A 103 -2.69 -0.70 9.88
N THR A 104 -1.57 -1.12 10.50
CA THR A 104 -1.04 -2.47 10.26
C THR A 104 -1.99 -3.57 10.77
N TYR A 105 -2.63 -3.37 11.92
CA TYR A 105 -3.68 -4.28 12.40
C TYR A 105 -4.85 -4.39 11.41
N MET A 106 -5.32 -3.26 10.87
CA MET A 106 -6.39 -3.25 9.86
C MET A 106 -5.97 -3.97 8.58
N MET A 107 -4.75 -3.75 8.09
CA MET A 107 -4.19 -4.48 6.95
C MET A 107 -4.11 -5.98 7.20
N LEU A 108 -3.67 -6.42 8.38
CA LEU A 108 -3.61 -7.83 8.75
C LEU A 108 -5.01 -8.46 8.78
N GLU A 109 -6.00 -7.77 9.35
CA GLU A 109 -7.37 -8.28 9.40
C GLU A 109 -8.05 -8.33 8.03
N ALA A 110 -7.78 -7.36 7.15
CA ALA A 110 -8.23 -7.38 5.76
C ALA A 110 -7.58 -8.53 4.98
N ALA A 111 -6.26 -8.68 5.09
CA ALA A 111 -5.51 -9.76 4.44
C ALA A 111 -5.96 -11.15 4.94
N ARG A 112 -6.18 -11.31 6.26
CA ARG A 112 -6.67 -12.55 6.86
C ARG A 112 -8.08 -12.89 6.37
N ALA A 113 -8.99 -11.91 6.33
CA ALA A 113 -10.35 -12.12 5.84
C ALA A 113 -10.36 -12.50 4.35
N TYR A 114 -9.55 -11.82 3.53
CA TYR A 114 -9.37 -12.16 2.13
C TYR A 114 -8.81 -13.58 1.97
N TRP A 115 -7.71 -13.91 2.66
CA TRP A 115 -7.05 -15.21 2.58
C TRP A 115 -7.98 -16.36 2.99
N ASN A 116 -8.77 -16.20 4.06
CA ASN A 116 -9.76 -17.19 4.50
C ASN A 116 -10.90 -17.41 3.49
N GLY A 117 -11.12 -16.48 2.57
CA GLY A 117 -12.14 -16.56 1.52
C GLY A 117 -11.63 -17.15 0.21
N LEU A 118 -10.33 -17.46 0.11
CA LEU A 118 -9.76 -18.14 -1.04
C LEU A 118 -10.07 -19.64 -0.96
N ASP A 119 -10.34 -20.26 -2.10
CA ASP A 119 -10.48 -21.72 -2.18
C ASP A 119 -9.14 -22.38 -1.77
N GLU A 120 -9.22 -23.54 -1.10
CA GLU A 120 -8.04 -24.36 -0.87
C GLU A 120 -7.48 -24.81 -2.24
N VAL A 121 -6.20 -24.49 -2.49
CA VAL A 121 -5.46 -24.87 -3.70
C VAL A 121 -4.97 -26.32 -3.61
#